data_AF-A0A5D2RFX8-F1
#
_entry.id   AF-A0A5D2RFX8-F1
#
_cell.length_a   1.000
_cell.length_b   1.000
_cell.length_c   1.000
_cell.angle_alpha   90.00
_cell.angle_beta   90.00
_cell.angle_gamma   90.00
#
_symmetry.space_group_name_H-M   'P 1'
#
loop_
_entity.id
_entity.type
_entity.pdbx_description
1 polymer ?
#
loop_
_entity_poly.entity_id
_entity_poly.type
_entity_poly.pdbx_seq_one_letter_code
_entity_poly.pdbx_strand_id
1 'polypeptide(L)'
;MVVTSGAEVHDDSNNYDREKELKAFDNSKAGVKGLVDAGITKVPRMFIRSDISSNTLETTKKTQYNIPVIDLQGIEDDPRRHKEISDQVRHASETWGFFQIVNHGIPVSVLEEMKDRVRRFFEQDIEVKKKYYVRESGSRFRYQSNFDLYTAPFANWRDTCFCMMAPDPPQPQELPEVLRDILVKYTKEVMRLGSCLFKVLSEALGLSSNHLEEMGCAEGLAVLSHYYPPCPEPELTFGTSKHSDNDFLTVLLQDQIGGLQVLYEDQWLDVPPVPGALVVNVGDLLQSFGKP
;
A
#
# COMPACT_ATOMS: atom_id res chain seq x y z
N MET A 1 12.18 -50.62 -11.67
CA MET A 1 11.40 -50.56 -12.91
C MET A 1 10.08 -51.29 -12.67
N VAL A 2 9.05 -50.53 -12.27
CA VAL A 2 7.64 -50.89 -12.41
C VAL A 2 6.95 -49.57 -12.74
N VAL A 3 6.32 -49.53 -13.90
CA VAL A 3 5.57 -48.40 -14.46
C VAL A 3 4.10 -48.68 -14.20
N THR A 4 3.39 -47.73 -13.60
CA THR A 4 1.93 -47.60 -13.61
C THR A 4 1.64 -46.09 -13.55
N SER A 5 1.56 -45.39 -14.69
CA SER A 5 0.38 -45.16 -15.54
C SER A 5 -0.82 -44.52 -14.82
N GLY A 6 -1.08 -43.26 -15.17
CA GLY A 6 -2.41 -42.62 -15.20
C GLY A 6 -3.12 -42.44 -13.87
N ALA A 7 -2.86 -41.31 -13.20
CA ALA A 7 -3.85 -40.72 -12.31
C ALA A 7 -4.46 -39.51 -13.03
N GLU A 8 -5.71 -39.68 -13.45
CA GLU A 8 -6.59 -38.61 -13.87
C GLU A 8 -6.62 -37.52 -12.78
N VAL A 9 -6.50 -36.27 -13.19
CA VAL A 9 -6.74 -35.12 -12.31
C VAL A 9 -8.23 -35.11 -12.01
N HIS A 10 -8.61 -35.73 -10.90
CA HIS A 10 -9.93 -35.55 -10.32
C HIS A 10 -10.04 -34.10 -9.82
N ASP A 11 -10.87 -33.32 -10.51
CA ASP A 11 -11.37 -32.03 -10.05
C ASP A 11 -12.21 -32.25 -8.78
N ASP A 12 -11.61 -31.96 -7.62
CA ASP A 12 -12.23 -32.05 -6.30
C ASP A 12 -13.13 -30.82 -6.02
N SER A 13 -13.87 -30.35 -7.04
CA SER A 13 -14.64 -29.11 -7.00
C SER A 13 -15.85 -29.15 -6.06
N ASN A 14 -16.25 -30.33 -5.56
CA ASN A 14 -17.45 -30.51 -4.73
C ASN A 14 -17.23 -30.42 -3.21
N ASN A 15 -16.01 -30.21 -2.71
CA ASN A 15 -15.74 -30.24 -1.25
C ASN A 15 -14.86 -29.09 -0.72
N TYR A 16 -14.76 -27.97 -1.45
CA TYR A 16 -14.00 -26.81 -0.98
C TYR A 16 -14.78 -26.01 0.07
N ASP A 17 -14.29 -26.08 1.30
CA ASP A 17 -14.78 -25.26 2.42
C ASP A 17 -13.85 -24.07 2.64
N ARG A 18 -14.20 -22.93 2.01
CA ARG A 18 -13.46 -21.67 2.12
C ARG A 18 -13.39 -21.18 3.56
N GLU A 19 -14.47 -21.31 4.33
CA GLU A 19 -14.51 -20.81 5.70
C GLU A 19 -13.51 -21.55 6.59
N LYS A 20 -13.42 -22.88 6.43
CA LYS A 20 -12.43 -23.70 7.12
C LYS A 20 -11.00 -23.35 6.72
N GLU A 21 -10.74 -23.11 5.43
CA GLU A 21 -9.41 -22.69 4.95
C GLU A 21 -8.99 -21.34 5.54
N LEU A 22 -9.88 -20.34 5.50
CA LEU A 22 -9.63 -19.01 6.08
C LEU A 22 -9.35 -19.10 7.59
N LYS A 23 -10.16 -19.86 8.34
CA LYS A 23 -9.95 -20.05 9.78
C LYS A 23 -8.63 -20.73 10.08
N ALA A 24 -8.24 -21.75 9.31
CA ALA A 24 -6.97 -22.44 9.50
C ALA A 24 -5.78 -21.49 9.25
N PHE A 25 -5.83 -20.72 8.15
CA PHE A 25 -4.83 -19.71 7.82
C PHE A 25 -4.74 -18.64 8.91
N ASP A 26 -5.88 -18.12 9.35
CA ASP A 26 -5.94 -17.06 10.33
C ASP A 26 -5.44 -17.51 11.72
N ASN A 27 -5.87 -18.70 12.16
CA ASN A 27 -5.45 -19.30 13.43
C ASN A 27 -3.94 -19.59 13.47
N SER A 28 -3.30 -19.79 12.31
CA SER A 28 -1.84 -19.93 12.23
C SER A 28 -1.11 -18.66 12.67
N LYS A 29 -1.74 -17.49 12.45
CA LYS A 29 -1.15 -16.14 12.67
C LYS A 29 0.19 -15.96 11.96
N ALA A 30 0.48 -16.81 10.97
CA ALA A 30 1.73 -16.87 10.24
C ALA A 30 1.77 -15.87 9.09
N GLY A 31 0.60 -15.58 8.55
CA GLY A 31 0.42 -14.77 7.35
C GLY A 31 0.93 -15.45 6.08
N VAL A 32 0.93 -14.70 4.99
CA VAL A 32 1.37 -15.16 3.67
C VAL A 32 2.85 -15.53 3.70
N LYS A 33 3.69 -14.76 4.42
CA LYS A 33 5.10 -15.08 4.61
C LYS A 33 5.29 -16.45 5.26
N GLY A 34 4.45 -16.80 6.24
CA GLY A 34 4.47 -18.12 6.87
C GLY A 34 4.16 -19.28 5.91
N LEU A 35 3.30 -19.05 4.90
CA LEU A 35 3.06 -20.03 3.84
C LEU A 35 4.31 -20.21 2.97
N VAL A 36 4.94 -19.10 2.58
CA VAL A 36 6.18 -19.14 1.79
C VAL A 36 7.31 -19.84 2.53
N ASP A 37 7.47 -19.54 3.82
CA ASP A 37 8.48 -20.19 4.68
C ASP A 37 8.23 -21.70 4.85
N ALA A 38 6.98 -22.15 4.74
CA ALA A 38 6.61 -23.56 4.72
C ALA A 38 6.86 -24.25 3.37
N GLY A 39 7.35 -23.52 2.35
CA GLY A 39 7.76 -24.09 1.06
C GLY A 39 6.60 -24.47 0.15
N ILE A 40 5.47 -23.77 0.21
CA ILE A 40 4.35 -24.02 -0.70
C ILE A 40 4.78 -23.85 -2.16
N THR A 41 4.23 -24.70 -3.04
CA THR A 41 4.47 -24.64 -4.49
C THR A 41 3.23 -24.24 -5.28
N LYS A 42 2.09 -24.09 -4.59
CA LYS A 42 0.79 -23.75 -5.15
C LYS A 42 0.09 -22.74 -4.26
N VAL A 43 -0.58 -21.76 -4.87
CA VAL A 43 -1.34 -20.75 -4.15
C VAL A 43 -2.63 -21.38 -3.58
N PRO A 44 -2.90 -21.25 -2.27
CA PRO A 44 -4.14 -21.73 -1.67
C PRO A 44 -5.38 -21.09 -2.32
N ARG A 45 -6.48 -21.84 -2.41
CA ARG A 45 -7.65 -21.45 -3.22
C ARG A 45 -8.29 -20.15 -2.74
N MET A 46 -8.22 -19.82 -1.45
CA MET A 46 -8.70 -18.54 -0.92
C MET A 46 -8.02 -17.30 -1.50
N PHE A 47 -6.82 -17.40 -2.08
CA PHE A 47 -6.10 -16.29 -2.72
C PHE A 47 -6.31 -16.23 -4.24
N ILE A 48 -6.89 -17.27 -4.84
CA ILE A 48 -7.11 -17.34 -6.28
C ILE A 48 -8.26 -16.40 -6.65
N ARG A 49 -8.00 -15.48 -7.58
CA ARG A 49 -9.00 -14.50 -7.99
C ARG A 49 -10.17 -15.18 -8.69
N SER A 50 -11.39 -14.72 -8.39
CA SER A 50 -12.62 -15.25 -8.99
C SER A 50 -12.80 -14.90 -10.47
N ASP A 51 -12.14 -13.85 -10.94
CA ASP A 51 -12.25 -13.31 -12.31
C ASP A 51 -11.32 -13.97 -13.33
N ILE A 52 -10.46 -14.92 -12.93
CA ILE A 52 -9.59 -15.70 -13.85
C ILE A 52 -10.41 -16.52 -14.86
N SER A 53 -11.68 -16.81 -14.54
CA SER A 53 -12.61 -17.42 -15.49
C SER A 53 -13.05 -16.47 -16.62
N SER A 54 -12.92 -15.15 -16.43
CA SER A 54 -13.09 -14.17 -17.50
C SER A 54 -11.75 -14.01 -18.23
N ASN A 55 -11.74 -14.51 -19.45
CA ASN A 55 -10.60 -14.65 -20.35
C ASN A 55 -10.07 -13.29 -20.84
N THR A 56 -9.73 -12.38 -19.95
CA THR A 56 -9.20 -11.04 -20.27
C THR A 56 -7.71 -11.02 -19.97
N LEU A 57 -6.95 -11.76 -20.78
CA LEU A 57 -5.61 -11.32 -21.15
C LEU A 57 -5.81 -9.99 -21.90
N GLU A 58 -5.97 -8.89 -21.16
CA GLU A 58 -5.91 -7.57 -21.76
C GLU A 58 -4.51 -7.41 -22.31
N THR A 59 -4.38 -7.61 -23.62
CA THR A 59 -3.25 -7.14 -24.40
C THR A 59 -3.18 -5.63 -24.20
N THR A 60 -2.36 -5.19 -23.25
CA THR A 60 -2.00 -3.80 -23.06
C THR A 60 -1.40 -3.31 -24.38
N LYS A 61 -2.17 -2.49 -25.10
CA LYS A 61 -1.57 -1.57 -26.07
C LYS A 61 -0.57 -0.75 -25.26
N LYS A 62 0.71 -0.86 -25.58
CA LYS A 62 1.78 -0.07 -24.94
C LYS A 62 1.64 1.40 -25.34
N THR A 63 0.68 2.09 -24.74
CA THR A 63 0.69 3.55 -24.61
C THR A 63 1.66 3.87 -23.47
N GLN A 64 2.71 4.63 -23.77
CA GLN A 64 3.76 4.98 -22.82
C GLN A 64 3.29 6.15 -21.95
N TYR A 65 2.25 5.91 -21.17
CA TYR A 65 1.81 6.84 -20.14
C TYR A 65 2.70 6.65 -18.91
N ASN A 66 3.21 7.74 -18.36
CA ASN A 66 3.90 7.77 -17.07
C ASN A 66 3.18 8.80 -16.22
N ILE A 67 2.91 8.46 -14.96
CA ILE A 67 2.40 9.47 -14.02
C ILE A 67 3.43 10.61 -13.86
N PRO A 68 3.00 11.86 -13.66
CA PRO A 68 3.90 12.99 -13.55
C PRO A 68 4.92 12.83 -12.43
N VAL A 69 6.14 13.32 -12.63
CA VAL A 69 7.16 13.43 -11.57
C VAL A 69 7.37 14.92 -11.29
N ILE A 70 7.11 15.34 -10.05
CA ILE A 70 7.13 16.73 -9.61
C ILE A 70 8.32 16.94 -8.67
N ASP A 71 9.15 17.92 -9.01
CA ASP A 71 10.30 18.32 -8.20
C ASP A 71 9.88 19.39 -7.18
N LEU A 72 9.91 19.04 -5.88
CA LEU A 72 9.53 19.95 -4.80
C LEU A 72 10.66 20.90 -4.38
N GLN A 73 11.81 20.91 -5.06
CA GLN A 73 12.90 21.82 -4.71
C GLN A 73 12.46 23.29 -4.84
N GLY A 74 12.63 24.03 -3.74
CA GLY A 74 12.28 25.45 -3.65
C GLY A 74 10.81 25.74 -3.36
N ILE A 75 10.00 24.71 -3.02
CA ILE A 75 8.57 24.88 -2.74
C ILE A 75 8.28 25.86 -1.59
N GLU A 76 9.14 25.92 -0.57
CA GLU A 76 8.94 26.80 0.60
C GLU A 76 9.67 28.15 0.45
N ASP A 77 10.73 28.22 -0.38
CA ASP A 77 11.67 29.35 -0.38
C ASP A 77 11.52 30.30 -1.59
N ASP A 78 10.97 29.83 -2.72
CA ASP A 78 10.85 30.62 -3.95
C ASP A 78 9.38 30.71 -4.41
N PRO A 79 8.76 31.91 -4.34
CA PRO A 79 7.36 32.11 -4.75
C PRO A 79 7.06 31.73 -6.21
N ARG A 80 8.04 31.83 -7.12
CA ARG A 80 7.84 31.41 -8.52
C ARG A 80 7.81 29.90 -8.61
N ARG A 81 8.76 29.22 -7.97
CA ARG A 81 8.80 27.76 -7.90
C ARG A 81 7.57 27.20 -7.19
N HIS A 82 7.14 27.83 -6.11
CA HIS A 82 5.91 27.49 -5.41
C HIS A 82 4.72 27.45 -6.38
N LYS A 83 4.50 28.54 -7.12
CA LYS A 83 3.41 28.61 -8.10
C LYS A 83 3.52 27.55 -9.20
N GLU A 84 4.72 27.36 -9.77
CA GLU A 84 4.96 26.32 -10.79
C GLU A 84 4.67 24.90 -10.28
N ILE A 85 5.02 24.62 -9.02
CA ILE A 85 4.76 23.33 -8.38
C ILE A 85 3.26 23.18 -8.09
N SER A 86 2.58 24.23 -7.59
CA SER A 86 1.13 24.22 -7.37
C SER A 86 0.35 23.97 -8.66
N ASP A 87 0.76 24.57 -9.79
CA ASP A 87 0.14 24.33 -11.09
C ASP A 87 0.36 22.89 -11.59
N GLN A 88 1.56 22.31 -11.35
CA GLN A 88 1.84 20.90 -11.67
C GLN A 88 1.02 19.93 -10.81
N VAL A 89 0.94 20.18 -9.50
CA VAL A 89 0.16 19.36 -8.57
C VAL A 89 -1.33 19.42 -8.93
N ARG A 90 -1.86 20.60 -9.27
CA ARG A 90 -3.22 20.75 -9.78
C ARG A 90 -3.46 19.88 -11.00
N HIS A 91 -2.64 20.06 -12.03
CA HIS A 91 -2.80 19.32 -13.29
C HIS A 91 -2.68 17.81 -13.10
N ALA A 92 -1.72 17.36 -12.28
CA ALA A 92 -1.52 15.95 -11.99
C ALA A 92 -2.71 15.35 -11.21
N SER A 93 -3.23 16.07 -10.22
CA SER A 93 -4.38 15.64 -9.42
C SER A 93 -5.65 15.54 -10.24
N GLU A 94 -5.93 16.52 -11.11
CA GLU A 94 -7.12 16.54 -11.98
C GLU A 94 -7.07 15.49 -13.10
N THR A 95 -5.88 15.27 -13.66
CA THR A 95 -5.73 14.39 -14.82
C THR A 95 -5.54 12.93 -14.40
N TRP A 96 -4.65 12.68 -13.44
CA TRP A 96 -4.20 11.33 -13.10
C TRP A 96 -4.71 10.85 -11.75
N GLY A 97 -4.97 11.77 -10.81
CA GLY A 97 -5.15 11.44 -9.39
C GLY A 97 -3.89 10.90 -8.71
N PHE A 98 -2.77 10.79 -9.44
CA PHE A 98 -1.50 10.21 -9.02
C PHE A 98 -0.33 11.04 -9.56
N PHE A 99 0.74 11.15 -8.79
CA PHE A 99 2.03 11.69 -9.22
C PHE A 99 3.16 11.20 -8.33
N GLN A 100 4.40 11.29 -8.80
CA GLN A 100 5.58 11.08 -7.99
C GLN A 100 6.16 12.44 -7.56
N ILE A 101 6.76 12.48 -6.38
CA ILE A 101 7.49 13.65 -5.89
C ILE A 101 8.95 13.30 -5.63
N VAL A 102 9.85 14.22 -5.97
CA VAL A 102 11.29 14.17 -5.67
C VAL A 102 11.70 15.45 -4.95
N ASN A 103 12.88 15.44 -4.31
CA ASN A 103 13.39 16.58 -3.53
C ASN A 103 12.39 17.08 -2.46
N HIS A 104 11.57 16.18 -1.92
CA HIS A 104 10.52 16.45 -0.93
C HIS A 104 11.05 16.72 0.51
N GLY A 105 12.37 16.75 0.68
CA GLY A 105 13.03 17.11 1.94
C GLY A 105 13.09 16.02 3.01
N ILE A 106 12.53 14.83 2.77
CA ILE A 106 12.74 13.67 3.67
C ILE A 106 14.10 13.06 3.36
N PRO A 107 15.02 12.88 4.33
CA PRO A 107 16.32 12.31 4.05
C PRO A 107 16.21 10.88 3.51
N VAL A 108 16.93 10.58 2.42
CA VAL A 108 16.94 9.23 1.79
C VAL A 108 17.30 8.14 2.81
N SER A 109 18.20 8.43 3.75
CA SER A 109 18.54 7.49 4.82
C SER A 109 17.33 7.08 5.68
N VAL A 110 16.36 7.97 5.88
CA VAL A 110 15.12 7.66 6.63
C VAL A 110 14.21 6.75 5.81
N LEU A 111 14.10 7.00 4.50
CA LEU A 111 13.31 6.15 3.60
C LEU A 111 13.89 4.73 3.53
N GLU A 112 15.20 4.61 3.35
CA GLU A 112 15.88 3.31 3.29
C GLU A 112 15.82 2.56 4.62
N GLU A 113 16.04 3.27 5.75
CA GLU A 113 15.91 2.69 7.08
C GLU A 113 14.48 2.21 7.34
N MET A 114 13.45 2.97 6.93
CA MET A 114 12.04 2.54 7.06
C MET A 114 11.75 1.25 6.30
N LYS A 115 12.18 1.15 5.04
CA LYS A 115 12.02 -0.07 4.23
C LYS A 115 12.73 -1.27 4.85
N ASP A 116 13.99 -1.09 5.26
CA ASP A 116 14.78 -2.16 5.88
C ASP A 116 14.16 -2.64 7.20
N ARG A 117 13.69 -1.74 8.06
CA ARG A 117 13.10 -2.09 9.36
C ARG A 117 11.75 -2.78 9.21
N VAL A 118 10.93 -2.37 8.26
CA VAL A 118 9.71 -3.10 7.87
C VAL A 118 10.06 -4.50 7.39
N ARG A 119 11.02 -4.64 6.48
CA ARG A 119 11.46 -5.96 6.01
C ARG A 119 11.92 -6.84 7.18
N ARG A 120 12.78 -6.30 8.05
CA ARG A 120 13.29 -7.02 9.23
C ARG A 120 12.18 -7.50 10.15
N PHE A 121 11.11 -6.71 10.35
CA PHE A 121 9.94 -7.16 11.11
C PHE A 121 9.30 -8.41 10.48
N PHE A 122 9.02 -8.40 9.18
CA PHE A 122 8.36 -9.52 8.51
C PHE A 122 9.25 -10.77 8.38
N GLU A 123 10.58 -10.60 8.40
CA GLU A 123 11.56 -11.69 8.42
C GLU A 123 11.85 -12.25 9.83
N GLN A 124 11.25 -11.70 10.89
CA GLN A 124 11.40 -12.29 12.23
C GLN A 124 10.66 -13.64 12.35
N ASP A 125 11.08 -14.42 13.34
CA ASP A 125 10.36 -15.63 13.75
C ASP A 125 8.87 -15.36 13.97
N ILE A 126 8.06 -16.32 13.53
CA ILE A 126 6.60 -16.26 13.65
C ILE A 126 6.13 -15.97 15.09
N GLU A 127 6.80 -16.54 16.09
CA GLU A 127 6.45 -16.35 17.51
C GLU A 127 6.67 -14.91 17.99
N VAL A 128 7.56 -14.15 17.35
CA VAL A 128 7.73 -12.72 17.62
C VAL A 128 6.58 -11.93 16.99
N LYS A 129 6.29 -12.17 15.71
CA LYS A 129 5.24 -11.47 14.97
C LYS A 129 3.84 -11.75 15.53
N LYS A 130 3.57 -12.98 15.97
CA LYS A 130 2.30 -13.44 16.58
C LYS A 130 1.82 -12.58 17.73
N LYS A 131 2.74 -11.96 18.49
CA LYS A 131 2.42 -11.07 19.61
C LYS A 131 1.64 -9.83 19.18
N TYR A 132 1.80 -9.42 17.92
CA TYR A 132 1.14 -8.27 17.32
C TYR A 132 -0.03 -8.66 16.42
N TYR A 133 -0.34 -9.96 16.31
CA TYR A 133 -1.39 -10.44 15.43
C TYR A 133 -2.77 -10.20 16.03
N VAL A 134 -3.49 -9.22 15.49
CA VAL A 134 -4.79 -8.77 16.00
C VAL A 134 -5.71 -8.44 14.84
N ARG A 135 -6.93 -9.02 14.83
CA ARG A 135 -8.00 -8.66 13.88
C ARG A 135 -9.02 -7.68 14.43
N GLU A 136 -9.27 -7.75 15.74
CA GLU A 136 -10.23 -6.89 16.41
C GLU A 136 -9.76 -5.43 16.39
N SER A 137 -10.72 -4.50 16.34
CA SER A 137 -10.43 -3.08 16.44
C SER A 137 -9.98 -2.71 17.86
N GLY A 138 -9.15 -1.67 17.97
CA GLY A 138 -8.76 -1.09 19.27
C GLY A 138 -7.25 -1.05 19.52
N SER A 139 -6.46 -1.92 18.89
CA SER A 139 -5.00 -1.77 18.95
C SER A 139 -4.52 -0.71 17.97
N ARG A 140 -3.65 0.20 18.45
CA ARG A 140 -3.02 1.23 17.60
C ARG A 140 -2.00 0.63 16.64
N PHE A 141 -1.29 -0.42 17.06
CA PHE A 141 -0.42 -1.21 16.19
C PHE A 141 -0.96 -2.63 16.04
N ARG A 142 -1.05 -3.14 14.82
CA ARG A 142 -1.42 -4.53 14.55
C ARG A 142 -0.71 -5.06 13.33
N TYR A 143 -0.35 -6.34 13.39
CA TYR A 143 0.08 -7.15 12.26
C TYR A 143 -1.09 -8.07 11.86
N GLN A 144 -1.42 -8.16 10.58
CA GLN A 144 -2.43 -9.10 10.09
C GLN A 144 -2.29 -9.33 8.59
N SER A 145 -2.86 -10.42 8.10
CA SER A 145 -3.01 -10.68 6.67
C SER A 145 -4.47 -10.45 6.27
N ASN A 146 -4.67 -9.48 5.37
CA ASN A 146 -5.97 -9.00 4.87
C ASN A 146 -6.92 -8.53 5.98
N PHE A 147 -7.25 -7.23 6.00
CA PHE A 147 -8.20 -6.69 6.99
C PHE A 147 -9.63 -7.18 6.76
N ASP A 148 -9.94 -7.52 5.51
CA ASP A 148 -11.21 -7.96 4.95
C ASP A 148 -11.25 -9.48 4.69
N LEU A 149 -10.34 -10.26 5.31
CA LEU A 149 -10.14 -11.69 5.01
C LEU A 149 -11.45 -12.50 4.90
N TYR A 150 -12.39 -12.26 5.83
CA TYR A 150 -13.65 -13.00 5.92
C TYR A 150 -14.78 -12.45 5.03
N THR A 151 -14.64 -11.23 4.51
CA THR A 151 -15.67 -10.54 3.71
C THR A 151 -15.30 -10.44 2.23
N ALA A 152 -14.01 -10.41 1.91
CA ALA A 152 -13.53 -10.35 0.54
C ALA A 152 -13.80 -11.67 -0.21
N PRO A 153 -14.07 -11.63 -1.53
CA PRO A 153 -14.30 -12.83 -2.34
C PRO A 153 -13.04 -13.73 -2.43
N PHE A 154 -11.86 -13.11 -2.41
CA PHE A 154 -10.56 -13.76 -2.32
C PHE A 154 -9.62 -12.87 -1.50
N ALA A 155 -8.60 -13.47 -0.88
CA ALA A 155 -7.59 -12.77 -0.11
C ALA A 155 -6.46 -12.28 -1.03
N ASN A 156 -5.79 -11.20 -0.63
CA ASN A 156 -4.59 -10.72 -1.31
C ASN A 156 -3.33 -11.43 -0.79
N TRP A 157 -2.36 -11.65 -1.68
CA TRP A 157 -1.04 -12.20 -1.40
C TRP A 157 -0.13 -11.17 -0.70
N ARG A 158 -0.51 -10.74 0.50
CA ARG A 158 0.25 -9.80 1.32
C ARG A 158 0.02 -9.97 2.81
N ASP A 159 1.01 -9.48 3.54
CA ASP A 159 0.98 -9.27 4.98
C ASP A 159 1.08 -7.76 5.27
N THR A 160 0.42 -7.28 6.33
CA THR A 160 0.34 -5.85 6.62
C THR A 160 0.53 -5.56 8.10
N CYS A 161 1.40 -4.60 8.41
CA CYS A 161 1.35 -3.88 9.67
C CYS A 161 0.54 -2.59 9.49
N PHE A 162 -0.37 -2.35 10.41
CA PHE A 162 -1.12 -1.10 10.52
C PHE A 162 -0.69 -0.40 11.80
N CYS A 163 -0.42 0.90 11.70
CA CYS A 163 -0.11 1.74 12.85
C CYS A 163 -0.83 3.09 12.76
N MET A 164 -1.66 3.41 13.76
CA MET A 164 -2.19 4.76 13.92
C MET A 164 -1.15 5.63 14.62
N MET A 165 -0.62 6.64 13.93
CA MET A 165 0.51 7.47 14.40
C MET A 165 0.11 8.91 14.77
N ALA A 166 -1.04 9.38 14.32
CA ALA A 166 -1.63 10.66 14.74
C ALA A 166 -3.17 10.54 14.79
N PRO A 167 -3.85 11.29 15.68
CA PRO A 167 -3.29 12.30 16.59
C PRO A 167 -2.59 11.70 17.82
N ASP A 168 -2.95 10.48 18.21
CA ASP A 168 -2.43 9.81 19.41
C ASP A 168 -1.54 8.61 19.04
N PRO A 169 -0.22 8.80 18.89
CA PRO A 169 0.70 7.71 18.55
C PRO A 169 0.74 6.63 19.64
N PRO A 170 1.13 5.39 19.30
CA PRO A 170 1.27 4.33 20.28
C PRO A 170 2.42 4.62 21.24
N GLN A 171 2.29 4.16 22.48
CA GLN A 171 3.42 4.14 23.40
C GLN A 171 4.53 3.25 22.84
N PRO A 172 5.81 3.55 23.11
CA PRO A 172 6.93 2.77 22.58
C PRO A 172 6.79 1.25 22.81
N GLN A 173 6.25 0.83 23.96
CA GLN A 173 6.08 -0.58 24.32
C GLN A 173 5.03 -1.31 23.48
N GLU A 174 4.10 -0.58 22.84
CA GLU A 174 3.09 -1.14 21.93
C GLU A 174 3.67 -1.45 20.54
N LEU A 175 4.81 -0.84 20.21
CA LEU A 175 5.49 -1.03 18.93
C LEU A 175 6.50 -2.19 19.00
N PRO A 176 6.64 -2.98 17.92
CA PRO A 176 7.77 -3.88 17.75
C PRO A 176 9.08 -3.12 17.90
N GLU A 177 10.03 -3.69 18.63
CA GLU A 177 11.32 -3.06 18.91
C GLU A 177 12.04 -2.62 17.62
N VAL A 178 11.95 -3.45 16.58
CA VAL A 178 12.55 -3.16 15.27
C VAL A 178 11.88 -2.00 14.51
N LEU A 179 10.64 -1.61 14.83
CA LEU A 179 9.92 -0.52 14.16
C LEU A 179 9.82 0.76 14.98
N ARG A 180 10.02 0.67 16.30
CA ARG A 180 9.67 1.70 17.27
C ARG A 180 10.24 3.08 16.99
N ASP A 181 11.55 3.17 16.78
CA ASP A 181 12.28 4.42 16.56
C ASP A 181 12.07 4.98 15.15
N ILE A 182 12.15 4.10 14.15
CA ILE A 182 12.04 4.49 12.74
C ILE A 182 10.63 4.95 12.39
N LEU A 183 9.56 4.35 12.94
CA LEU A 183 8.20 4.80 12.71
C LEU A 183 8.04 6.25 13.14
N VAL A 184 8.47 6.60 14.36
CA VAL A 184 8.38 7.98 14.89
C VAL A 184 9.17 8.96 14.02
N LYS A 185 10.39 8.58 13.62
CA LYS A 185 11.25 9.41 12.78
C LYS A 185 10.65 9.63 11.38
N TYR A 186 10.21 8.56 10.74
CA TYR A 186 9.61 8.59 9.40
C TYR A 186 8.29 9.36 9.40
N THR A 187 7.38 9.08 10.34
CA THR A 187 6.08 9.75 10.37
C THR A 187 6.17 11.23 10.69
N LYS A 188 7.15 11.67 11.48
CA LYS A 188 7.39 13.10 11.69
C LYS A 188 7.69 13.81 10.37
N GLU A 189 8.54 13.22 9.53
CA GLU A 189 8.87 13.76 8.21
C GLU A 189 7.68 13.70 7.25
N VAL A 190 6.91 12.60 7.26
CA VAL A 190 5.70 12.46 6.45
C VAL A 190 4.61 13.46 6.88
N MET A 191 4.43 13.72 8.17
CA MET A 191 3.48 14.75 8.65
C MET A 191 3.88 16.14 8.15
N ARG A 192 5.17 16.50 8.24
CA ARG A 192 5.68 17.77 7.71
C ARG A 192 5.42 17.89 6.20
N LEU A 193 5.72 16.82 5.45
CA LEU A 193 5.45 16.76 4.02
C LEU A 193 3.94 16.84 3.72
N GLY A 194 3.10 16.13 4.47
CA GLY A 194 1.65 16.16 4.35
C GLY A 194 1.09 17.56 4.53
N SER A 195 1.50 18.29 5.57
CA SER A 195 1.12 19.70 5.76
C SER A 195 1.54 20.59 4.57
N CYS A 196 2.73 20.37 4.00
CA CYS A 196 3.18 21.07 2.80
C CYS A 196 2.29 20.77 1.59
N LEU A 197 2.00 19.49 1.34
CA LEU A 197 1.14 19.05 0.23
C LEU A 197 -0.30 19.55 0.38
N PHE A 198 -0.88 19.55 1.58
CA PHE A 198 -2.21 20.09 1.81
C PHE A 198 -2.32 21.59 1.55
N LYS A 199 -1.24 22.35 1.79
CA LYS A 199 -1.21 23.78 1.42
C LYS A 199 -1.27 23.97 -0.08
N VAL A 200 -0.41 23.24 -0.79
CA VAL A 200 -0.37 23.26 -2.26
C VAL A 200 -1.70 22.79 -2.86
N LEU A 201 -2.31 21.74 -2.31
CA LEU A 201 -3.60 21.23 -2.76
C LEU A 201 -4.74 22.22 -2.50
N SER A 202 -4.71 22.95 -1.38
CA SER A 202 -5.70 24.00 -1.11
C SER A 202 -5.64 25.11 -2.16
N GLU A 203 -4.43 25.56 -2.52
CA GLU A 203 -4.23 26.53 -3.59
C GLU A 203 -4.58 25.99 -4.98
N ALA A 204 -4.29 24.70 -5.22
CA ALA A 204 -4.70 24.01 -6.44
C ALA A 204 -6.24 23.99 -6.60
N LEU A 205 -6.98 23.92 -5.49
CA LEU A 205 -8.44 24.06 -5.46
C LEU A 205 -8.93 25.51 -5.56
N GLY A 206 -8.03 26.50 -5.61
CA GLY A 206 -8.38 27.93 -5.60
C GLY A 206 -8.82 28.46 -4.23
N LEU A 207 -8.48 27.75 -3.15
CA LEU A 207 -8.78 28.08 -1.77
C LEU A 207 -7.60 28.79 -1.10
N SER A 208 -7.78 29.28 0.13
CA SER A 208 -6.65 29.78 0.92
C SER A 208 -5.69 28.63 1.23
N SER A 209 -4.38 28.92 1.27
CA SER A 209 -3.35 27.88 1.46
C SER A 209 -3.52 27.07 2.74
N ASN A 210 -4.16 27.60 3.77
CA ASN A 210 -4.41 26.91 5.03
C ASN A 210 -5.75 26.16 5.08
N HIS A 211 -6.58 26.19 4.03
CA HIS A 211 -7.96 25.71 4.10
C HIS A 211 -8.08 24.24 4.55
N LEU A 212 -7.40 23.32 3.86
CA LEU A 212 -7.45 21.88 4.22
C LEU A 212 -6.82 21.60 5.59
N GLU A 213 -5.83 22.40 6.00
CA GLU A 213 -5.22 22.29 7.34
C GLU A 213 -6.21 22.72 8.43
N GLU A 214 -6.94 23.83 8.23
CA GLU A 214 -7.99 24.31 9.15
C GLU A 214 -9.18 23.35 9.26
N MET A 215 -9.41 22.53 8.22
CA MET A 215 -10.41 21.47 8.23
C MET A 215 -9.95 20.20 8.96
N GLY A 216 -8.70 20.15 9.43
CA GLY A 216 -8.14 19.00 10.12
C GLY A 216 -7.65 17.89 9.20
N CYS A 217 -7.52 18.11 7.88
CA CYS A 217 -7.08 17.07 6.94
C CYS A 217 -5.66 16.54 7.24
N ALA A 218 -4.83 17.35 7.91
CA ALA A 218 -3.46 17.03 8.28
C ALA A 218 -3.31 16.47 9.72
N GLU A 219 -4.41 16.25 10.46
CA GLU A 219 -4.34 15.84 11.88
C GLU A 219 -4.16 14.33 12.06
N GLY A 220 -4.64 13.53 11.11
CA GLY A 220 -4.62 12.07 11.17
C GLY A 220 -3.49 11.47 10.33
N LEU A 221 -2.88 10.39 10.83
CA LEU A 221 -1.92 9.61 10.06
C LEU A 221 -2.00 8.13 10.42
N ALA A 222 -2.39 7.32 9.44
CA ALA A 222 -2.25 5.88 9.47
C ALA A 222 -1.06 5.44 8.61
N VAL A 223 -0.25 4.52 9.11
CA VAL A 223 0.83 3.90 8.36
C VAL A 223 0.48 2.45 8.08
N LEU A 224 0.46 2.08 6.80
CA LEU A 224 0.35 0.69 6.36
C LEU A 224 1.70 0.26 5.82
N SER A 225 2.31 -0.74 6.45
CA SER A 225 3.54 -1.37 5.98
C SER A 225 3.19 -2.72 5.36
N HIS A 226 3.15 -2.76 4.03
CA HIS A 226 2.85 -3.96 3.28
C HIS A 226 4.11 -4.77 3.00
N TYR A 227 3.98 -6.09 3.10
CA TYR A 227 5.00 -7.05 2.71
C TYR A 227 4.39 -8.06 1.75
N TYR A 228 5.02 -8.18 0.58
CA TYR A 228 4.57 -9.01 -0.53
C TYR A 228 5.60 -10.15 -0.73
N PRO A 229 5.43 -11.31 -0.08
CA PRO A 229 6.33 -12.44 -0.27
C PRO A 229 6.32 -12.93 -1.73
N PRO A 230 7.40 -13.58 -2.22
CA PRO A 230 7.39 -14.24 -3.52
C PRO A 230 6.20 -15.18 -3.67
N CYS A 231 5.49 -15.10 -4.81
CA CYS A 231 4.33 -15.92 -5.10
C CYS A 231 4.70 -17.03 -6.11
N PRO A 232 4.34 -18.31 -5.87
CA PRO A 232 4.63 -19.40 -6.80
C PRO A 232 3.77 -19.36 -8.07
N GLU A 233 2.58 -18.74 -8.03
CA GLU A 233 1.65 -18.62 -9.15
C GLU A 233 1.10 -17.17 -9.21
N PRO A 234 1.97 -16.18 -9.54
CA PRO A 234 1.64 -14.74 -9.44
C PRO A 234 0.47 -14.32 -10.35
N GLU A 235 0.21 -15.05 -11.43
CA GLU A 235 -0.92 -14.83 -12.34
C GLU A 235 -2.28 -15.16 -11.72
N LEU A 236 -2.32 -15.93 -10.62
CA LEU A 236 -3.56 -16.37 -9.98
C LEU A 236 -4.05 -15.46 -8.85
N THR A 237 -3.23 -14.53 -8.39
CA THR A 237 -3.53 -13.72 -7.20
C THR A 237 -3.11 -12.26 -7.39
N PHE A 238 -3.43 -11.42 -6.43
CA PHE A 238 -3.00 -10.03 -6.39
C PHE A 238 -2.28 -9.73 -5.09
N GLY A 239 -1.25 -8.87 -5.15
CA GLY A 239 -0.72 -8.24 -3.95
C GLY A 239 -1.77 -7.33 -3.30
N THR A 240 -2.55 -6.60 -4.10
CA THR A 240 -3.67 -5.77 -3.64
C THR A 240 -4.72 -5.67 -4.75
N SER A 241 -5.97 -6.01 -4.42
CA SER A 241 -7.12 -5.88 -5.33
C SER A 241 -7.38 -4.44 -5.76
N LYS A 242 -8.04 -4.26 -6.90
CA LYS A 242 -8.53 -2.94 -7.38
C LYS A 242 -9.34 -2.24 -6.28
N HIS A 243 -8.97 -1.00 -5.98
CA HIS A 243 -9.66 -0.12 -5.02
C HIS A 243 -9.33 1.35 -5.30
N SER A 244 -10.06 2.25 -4.65
CA SER A 244 -9.67 3.64 -4.38
C SER A 244 -9.32 3.77 -2.90
N ASP A 245 -8.47 4.73 -2.56
CA ASP A 245 -8.17 5.05 -1.17
C ASP A 245 -9.26 5.94 -0.58
N ASN A 246 -9.71 5.60 0.63
CA ASN A 246 -10.79 6.30 1.32
C ASN A 246 -10.29 7.43 2.23
N ASP A 247 -9.06 7.88 2.05
CA ASP A 247 -8.42 8.97 2.79
C ASP A 247 -8.50 10.29 2.02
N PHE A 248 -7.77 11.31 2.48
CA PHE A 248 -7.59 12.55 1.72
C PHE A 248 -6.42 12.45 0.74
N LEU A 249 -5.30 11.89 1.21
CA LEU A 249 -4.04 11.86 0.49
C LEU A 249 -3.21 10.68 0.99
N THR A 250 -2.81 9.80 0.08
CA THR A 250 -1.83 8.75 0.37
C THR A 250 -0.44 9.19 -0.10
N VAL A 251 0.58 8.90 0.72
CA VAL A 251 2.00 9.06 0.40
C VAL A 251 2.69 7.70 0.51
N LEU A 252 3.00 7.11 -0.63
CA LEU A 252 3.52 5.76 -0.77
C LEU A 252 5.04 5.75 -1.02
N LEU A 253 5.75 5.02 -0.17
CA LEU A 253 7.15 4.67 -0.34
C LEU A 253 7.27 3.24 -0.91
N GLN A 254 7.76 3.11 -2.14
CA GLN A 254 7.99 1.81 -2.78
C GLN A 254 9.42 1.29 -2.56
N ASP A 255 9.59 -0.03 -2.68
CA ASP A 255 10.90 -0.63 -2.86
C ASP A 255 11.37 -0.51 -4.32
N GLN A 256 12.52 -1.10 -4.65
CA GLN A 256 13.09 -1.08 -6.00
C GLN A 256 12.44 -2.07 -6.98
N ILE A 257 11.55 -2.95 -6.51
CA ILE A 257 10.88 -3.95 -7.35
C ILE A 257 9.63 -3.33 -7.96
N GLY A 258 8.87 -2.57 -7.17
CA GLY A 258 7.65 -1.91 -7.61
C GLY A 258 6.44 -2.85 -7.60
N GLY A 259 5.65 -2.83 -8.68
CA GLY A 259 4.40 -3.60 -8.79
C GLY A 259 3.13 -2.80 -8.50
N LEU A 260 3.24 -1.49 -8.28
CA LEU A 260 2.08 -0.60 -8.29
C LEU A 260 1.59 -0.46 -9.74
N GLN A 261 0.28 -0.61 -9.92
CA GLN A 261 -0.41 -0.26 -11.15
C GLN A 261 -1.53 0.73 -10.83
N VAL A 262 -1.73 1.70 -11.73
CA VAL A 262 -2.80 2.69 -11.64
C VAL A 262 -3.75 2.54 -12.82
N LEU A 263 -5.05 2.74 -12.60
CA LEU A 263 -6.04 2.67 -13.67
C LEU A 263 -6.24 4.07 -14.27
N TYR A 264 -5.90 4.23 -15.55
CA TYR A 264 -6.06 5.48 -16.30
C TYR A 264 -6.69 5.18 -17.66
N GLU A 265 -7.80 5.87 -18.00
CA GLU A 265 -8.54 5.65 -19.26
C GLU A 265 -8.85 4.16 -19.53
N ASP A 266 -9.34 3.45 -18.49
CA ASP A 266 -9.63 2.01 -18.52
C ASP A 266 -8.41 1.10 -18.82
N GLN A 267 -7.19 1.61 -18.64
CA GLN A 267 -5.94 0.86 -18.81
C GLN A 267 -5.15 0.85 -17.51
N TRP A 268 -4.64 -0.33 -17.14
CA TRP A 268 -3.67 -0.45 -16.05
C TRP A 268 -2.28 -0.05 -16.51
N LEU A 269 -1.69 0.93 -15.84
CA LEU A 269 -0.37 1.46 -16.10
C LEU A 269 0.56 1.10 -14.95
N ASP A 270 1.72 0.52 -15.27
CA ASP A 270 2.76 0.32 -14.27
C ASP A 270 3.30 1.67 -13.79
N VAL A 271 3.61 1.76 -12.50
CA VAL A 271 4.33 2.90 -11.91
C VAL A 271 5.73 2.42 -11.52
N PRO A 272 6.75 2.65 -12.38
CA PRO A 272 8.12 2.25 -12.08
C PRO A 272 8.67 3.01 -10.88
N PRO A 273 9.29 2.34 -9.89
CA PRO A 273 9.89 3.02 -8.76
C PRO A 273 11.01 3.97 -9.20
N VAL A 274 10.95 5.22 -8.73
CA VAL A 274 12.04 6.20 -8.89
C VAL A 274 12.84 6.27 -7.58
N PRO A 275 14.19 6.12 -7.60
CA PRO A 275 15.00 6.16 -6.39
C PRO A 275 14.80 7.44 -5.58
N GLY A 276 14.42 7.29 -4.31
CA GLY A 276 14.18 8.41 -3.40
C GLY A 276 12.91 9.21 -3.70
N ALA A 277 12.04 8.75 -4.61
CA ALA A 277 10.74 9.36 -4.84
C ALA A 277 9.67 8.76 -3.92
N LEU A 278 8.59 9.51 -3.74
CA LEU A 278 7.35 9.04 -3.13
C LEU A 278 6.23 9.16 -4.16
N VAL A 279 5.35 8.17 -4.23
CA VAL A 279 4.11 8.27 -4.99
C VAL A 279 3.06 8.94 -4.11
N VAL A 280 2.32 9.88 -4.67
CA VAL A 280 1.22 10.58 -4.01
C VAL A 280 -0.05 10.34 -4.80
N ASN A 281 -1.15 10.05 -4.12
CA ASN A 281 -2.45 9.95 -4.75
C ASN A 281 -3.57 10.57 -3.92
N VAL A 282 -4.56 11.09 -4.65
CA VAL A 282 -5.75 11.72 -4.08
C VAL A 282 -6.73 10.63 -3.68
N GLY A 283 -7.20 10.69 -2.43
CA GLY A 283 -8.23 9.79 -1.92
C GLY A 283 -9.66 10.33 -2.09
N ASP A 284 -10.63 9.46 -1.88
CA ASP A 284 -12.06 9.73 -2.08
C ASP A 284 -12.57 10.90 -1.22
N LEU A 285 -12.01 11.11 -0.01
CA LEU A 285 -12.40 12.24 0.85
C LEU A 285 -11.97 13.56 0.22
N LEU A 286 -10.75 13.65 -0.31
CA LEU A 286 -10.30 14.88 -0.95
C LEU A 286 -11.06 15.14 -2.27
N GLN A 287 -11.36 14.08 -3.03
CA GLN A 287 -12.17 14.19 -4.25
C GLN A 287 -13.57 14.78 -3.97
N SER A 288 -14.14 14.53 -2.79
CA SER A 288 -15.45 15.08 -2.41
C SER A 288 -15.49 16.62 -2.30
N PHE A 289 -14.34 17.27 -2.05
CA PHE A 289 -14.23 18.74 -2.06
C PHE A 289 -14.05 19.33 -3.46
N GLY A 290 -13.58 18.54 -4.41
CA GLY A 290 -13.36 18.98 -5.80
C GLY A 290 -14.60 18.95 -6.69
N LYS A 291 -15.76 18.49 -6.17
CA LYS A 291 -17.02 18.49 -6.93
C LYS A 291 -17.79 19.79 -6.66
N PRO A 292 -18.13 20.59 -7.70
CA PRO A 292 -19.00 21.74 -7.57
C PRO A 292 -20.43 21.36 -7.16
#